data_AF-A0A959UYY6-F1
#
_entry.id   AF-A0A959UYY6-F1
#
_cell.length_a   1.000
_cell.length_b   1.000
_cell.length_c   1.000
_cell.angle_alpha   90.00
_cell.angle_beta   90.00
_cell.angle_gamma   90.00
#
_symmetry.space_group_name_H-M   'P 1'
#
loop_
_entity.id
_entity.type
_entity.pdbx_description
1 polymer ?
#
loop_
_entity_poly.entity_id
_entity_poly.type
_entity_poly.pdbx_seq_one_letter_code
_entity_poly.pdbx_strand_id
1 'polypeptide(L)'
;DLLPTRIWPALQSVVFSVFPALRDEVDYEQAEQAFDLEVRTKDTRALFDLFAPGLTLSENTVFNGRFDSRTFDIALSGIAPFVEWDGVSVDSLRFSLDKTMDVLAFAVEGHRGSLSPGTFVNGVFLSGKAYQDEVDLRLGWTGSSHGTSGDLRMNGVVHGPERFEVDLLPSDLFLGRGNWRNERTASFLVDSSSVRIKGLHLANGAQQVRVEGEINEDPTIPLAFELQGLRLENLRPWLDGPGLHGSVSGQGRAFDPYGAPYVLSELRVDSLSVGTKPVGDLAFAATWNEGQRAIDVNG
;
A
#
# COMPACT_ATOMS: atom_id res chain seq x y z
N ASP A 1 17.01 -14.48 31.98
CA ASP A 1 16.77 -15.77 31.30
C ASP A 1 15.76 -15.60 30.19
N LEU A 2 15.99 -16.25 29.04
CA LEU A 2 15.06 -16.26 27.91
C LEU A 2 13.83 -17.10 28.25
N LEU A 3 12.62 -16.57 28.04
CA LEU A 3 11.37 -17.30 28.18
C LEU A 3 10.70 -17.41 26.81
N PRO A 4 10.95 -18.48 26.01
CA PRO A 4 10.51 -18.55 24.61
C PRO A 4 9.00 -18.34 24.41
N THR A 5 8.16 -18.85 25.31
CA THR A 5 6.69 -18.68 25.26
C THR A 5 6.22 -17.27 25.63
N ARG A 6 7.10 -16.42 26.16
CA ARG A 6 6.81 -15.04 26.56
C ARG A 6 7.40 -14.00 25.61
N ILE A 7 8.12 -14.41 24.56
CA ILE A 7 8.65 -13.50 23.54
C ILE A 7 7.51 -12.79 22.81
N TRP A 8 6.46 -13.52 22.43
CA TRP A 8 5.36 -12.93 21.65
C TRP A 8 4.57 -11.85 22.41
N PRO A 9 4.08 -12.09 23.65
CA PRO A 9 3.47 -11.04 24.46
C PRO A 9 4.37 -9.81 24.68
N ALA A 10 5.68 -10.04 24.82
CA ALA A 10 6.67 -8.97 24.93
C ALA A 10 6.77 -8.14 23.63
N LEU A 11 6.81 -8.77 22.46
CA LEU A 11 6.79 -8.08 21.16
C LEU A 11 5.50 -7.30 20.93
N GLN A 12 4.34 -7.86 21.33
CA GLN A 12 3.07 -7.13 21.27
C GLN A 12 3.10 -5.89 22.17
N SER A 13 3.70 -5.99 23.35
CA SER A 13 3.83 -4.86 24.26
C SER A 13 4.74 -3.75 23.72
N VAL A 14 5.80 -4.12 22.99
CA VAL A 14 6.61 -3.16 22.21
C VAL A 14 5.72 -2.41 21.22
N VAL A 15 4.89 -3.11 20.45
CA VAL A 15 3.95 -2.47 19.50
C VAL A 15 3.00 -1.53 20.24
N PHE A 16 2.37 -1.97 21.33
CA PHE A 16 1.43 -1.13 22.10
C PHE A 16 2.08 0.07 22.79
N SER A 17 3.35 -0.02 23.15
CA SER A 17 4.05 1.15 23.72
C SER A 17 4.36 2.23 22.68
N VAL A 18 4.43 1.87 21.40
CA VAL A 18 4.58 2.81 20.27
C VAL A 18 3.21 3.28 19.77
N PHE A 19 2.23 2.38 19.79
CA PHE A 19 0.85 2.57 19.35
C PHE A 19 -0.17 2.31 20.47
N PRO A 20 -0.27 3.17 21.49
CA PRO A 20 -1.23 3.01 22.58
C PRO A 20 -2.69 2.87 22.10
N ALA A 21 -3.07 3.48 20.97
CA ALA A 21 -4.42 3.42 20.44
C ALA A 21 -4.86 2.01 20.00
N LEU A 22 -3.94 1.07 19.80
CA LEU A 22 -4.25 -0.32 19.43
C LEU A 22 -4.81 -1.16 20.59
N ARG A 23 -4.99 -0.59 21.77
CA ARG A 23 -5.26 -1.32 23.01
C ARG A 23 -6.29 -0.59 23.87
N ASP A 24 -7.33 -1.32 24.24
CA ASP A 24 -8.37 -0.82 25.14
C ASP A 24 -7.95 -0.88 26.62
N GLU A 25 -7.13 -1.87 27.02
CA GLU A 25 -6.74 -2.09 28.42
C GLU A 25 -5.25 -2.30 28.64
N VAL A 26 -4.74 -1.68 29.71
CA VAL A 26 -3.31 -1.63 29.99
C VAL A 26 -2.84 -2.86 30.80
N ASP A 27 -2.45 -3.97 30.16
CA ASP A 27 -1.70 -5.07 30.78
C ASP A 27 -0.27 -4.61 31.15
N TYR A 28 0.00 -4.53 32.45
CA TYR A 28 1.28 -4.12 33.05
C TYR A 28 2.11 -5.31 33.53
N GLU A 29 1.63 -6.56 33.44
CA GLU A 29 2.36 -7.73 33.92
C GLU A 29 3.23 -8.33 32.82
N GLN A 30 4.46 -7.84 32.70
CA GLN A 30 5.47 -8.48 31.87
C GLN A 30 6.53 -9.17 32.72
N ALA A 31 6.81 -10.43 32.35
CA ALA A 31 7.95 -11.13 32.91
C ALA A 31 9.24 -10.45 32.44
N GLU A 32 10.06 -10.00 33.39
CA GLU A 32 11.35 -9.37 33.12
C GLU A 32 12.25 -10.31 32.31
N GLN A 33 12.63 -9.83 31.13
CA GLN A 33 13.50 -10.49 30.17
C GLN A 33 14.45 -9.46 29.57
N ALA A 34 15.74 -9.81 29.58
CA ALA A 34 16.78 -9.11 28.86
C ALA A 34 17.68 -10.15 28.21
N PHE A 35 17.83 -10.11 26.88
CA PHE A 35 18.63 -11.08 26.14
C PHE A 35 19.09 -10.52 24.79
N ASP A 36 20.24 -11.02 24.34
CA ASP A 36 20.67 -10.95 22.95
C ASP A 36 20.34 -12.30 22.27
N LEU A 37 19.98 -12.27 20.99
CA LEU A 37 19.64 -13.44 20.19
C LEU A 37 20.37 -13.40 18.85
N GLU A 38 20.87 -14.55 18.42
CA GLU A 38 21.25 -14.82 17.04
C GLU A 38 20.37 -15.97 16.56
N VAL A 39 19.58 -15.75 15.51
CA VAL A 39 18.71 -16.77 14.93
C VAL A 39 19.18 -17.09 13.53
N ARG A 40 19.28 -18.39 13.26
CA ARG A 40 19.51 -18.93 11.92
C ARG A 40 18.34 -19.81 11.54
N THR A 41 17.65 -19.46 10.46
CA THR A 41 16.48 -20.19 10.00
C THR A 41 16.85 -21.51 9.33
N LYS A 42 15.98 -22.51 9.49
CA LYS A 42 15.90 -23.71 8.63
C LYS A 42 14.50 -23.73 8.03
N ASP A 43 13.69 -24.74 8.36
CA ASP A 43 12.26 -24.72 8.06
C ASP A 43 11.53 -23.81 9.07
N THR A 44 10.97 -22.72 8.58
CA THR A 44 10.29 -21.71 9.40
C THR A 44 8.78 -21.83 9.37
N ARG A 45 8.21 -22.70 8.53
CA ARG A 45 6.76 -22.79 8.30
C ARG A 45 6.01 -23.13 9.59
N ALA A 46 6.41 -24.22 10.25
CA ALA A 46 5.78 -24.65 11.50
C ALA A 46 5.88 -23.60 12.64
N LEU A 47 6.89 -22.73 12.59
CA LEU A 47 7.04 -21.64 13.55
C LEU A 47 6.09 -20.49 13.21
N PHE A 48 6.10 -20.02 11.97
CA PHE A 48 5.30 -18.87 11.55
C PHE A 48 3.80 -19.16 11.43
N ASP A 49 3.39 -20.42 11.21
CA ASP A 49 1.97 -20.82 11.25
C ASP A 49 1.26 -20.44 12.57
N LEU A 50 2.01 -20.26 13.65
CA LEU A 50 1.46 -19.90 14.96
C LEU A 50 1.28 -18.40 15.18
N PHE A 51 2.04 -17.54 14.50
CA PHE A 51 2.08 -16.10 14.84
C PHE A 51 2.30 -15.14 13.67
N ALA A 52 2.70 -15.65 12.50
CA ALA A 52 2.76 -14.89 11.24
C ALA A 52 2.34 -15.82 10.07
N PRO A 53 1.07 -16.26 10.02
CA PRO A 53 0.62 -17.20 9.00
C PRO A 53 0.93 -16.71 7.59
N GLY A 54 1.40 -17.60 6.72
CA GLY A 54 1.77 -17.29 5.35
C GLY A 54 3.18 -16.70 5.16
N LEU A 55 3.88 -16.30 6.23
CA LEU A 55 5.26 -15.82 6.15
C LEU A 55 6.23 -16.99 5.94
N THR A 56 7.04 -16.91 4.89
CA THR A 56 8.10 -17.87 4.59
C THR A 56 9.44 -17.14 4.45
N LEU A 57 10.47 -17.65 5.13
CA LEU A 57 11.86 -17.18 5.00
C LEU A 57 12.73 -18.28 4.40
N SER A 58 13.67 -17.91 3.53
CA SER A 58 14.70 -18.84 3.06
C SER A 58 15.51 -19.44 4.22
N GLU A 59 15.93 -20.70 4.04
CA GLU A 59 16.90 -21.33 4.93
C GLU A 59 18.18 -20.51 5.04
N ASN A 60 18.85 -20.59 6.19
CA ASN A 60 20.07 -19.85 6.51
C ASN A 60 19.92 -18.33 6.50
N THR A 61 18.70 -17.80 6.59
CA THR A 61 18.47 -16.41 6.97
C THR A 61 19.04 -16.22 8.37
N VAL A 62 19.86 -15.20 8.54
CA VAL A 62 20.47 -14.85 9.82
C VAL A 62 19.97 -13.49 10.25
N PHE A 63 19.48 -13.41 11.47
CA PHE A 63 19.15 -12.15 12.11
C PHE A 63 19.63 -12.13 13.55
N ASN A 64 20.03 -10.93 13.98
CA ASN A 64 20.47 -10.64 15.32
C ASN A 64 19.42 -9.77 16.00
N GLY A 65 19.30 -9.93 17.31
CA GLY A 65 18.40 -9.12 18.10
C GLY A 65 18.88 -8.88 19.50
N ARG A 66 18.31 -7.83 20.09
CA ARG A 66 18.38 -7.51 21.51
C ARG A 66 16.99 -7.13 21.96
N PHE A 67 16.64 -7.55 23.17
CA PHE A 67 15.38 -7.19 23.79
C PHE A 67 15.59 -6.91 25.28
N ASP A 68 14.97 -5.85 25.79
CA ASP A 68 14.85 -5.54 27.21
C ASP A 68 13.42 -5.12 27.54
N SER A 69 12.66 -6.02 28.17
CA SER A 69 11.27 -5.77 28.58
C SER A 69 11.10 -4.65 29.59
N ARG A 70 12.13 -4.27 30.35
CA ARG A 70 12.01 -3.24 31.41
C ARG A 70 11.89 -1.85 30.83
N THR A 71 12.54 -1.63 29.68
CA THR A 71 12.50 -0.38 28.92
C THR A 71 11.66 -0.51 27.64
N PHE A 72 11.19 -1.72 27.34
CA PHE A 72 10.58 -2.08 26.06
C PHE A 72 11.51 -1.78 24.87
N ASP A 73 12.82 -1.82 25.09
CA ASP A 73 13.79 -1.62 24.03
C ASP A 73 13.92 -2.90 23.20
N ILE A 74 13.95 -2.73 21.88
CA ILE A 74 14.19 -3.84 20.95
C ILE A 74 15.09 -3.37 19.83
N ALA A 75 16.08 -4.19 19.48
CA ALA A 75 16.84 -4.02 18.24
C ALA A 75 16.78 -5.34 17.49
N LEU A 76 16.49 -5.29 16.19
CA LEU A 76 16.50 -6.43 15.29
C LEU A 76 17.16 -6.01 13.99
N SER A 77 18.05 -6.85 13.45
CA SER A 77 18.61 -6.63 12.12
C SER A 77 18.97 -7.94 11.45
N GLY A 78 18.85 -7.99 10.13
CA GLY A 78 19.11 -9.23 9.42
C GLY A 78 19.16 -9.07 7.92
N ILE A 79 19.57 -10.16 7.28
CA ILE A 79 19.54 -10.32 5.83
C ILE A 79 18.86 -11.66 5.53
N ALA A 80 17.77 -11.59 4.80
CA ALA A 80 17.03 -12.73 4.27
C ALA A 80 17.26 -12.82 2.76
N PRO A 81 17.88 -13.91 2.26
CA PRO A 81 18.01 -14.13 0.82
C PRO A 81 16.68 -14.08 0.08
N PHE A 82 15.61 -14.60 0.69
CA PHE A 82 14.26 -14.57 0.14
C PHE A 82 13.22 -14.54 1.25
N VAL A 83 12.17 -13.74 1.05
CA VAL A 83 10.99 -13.64 1.92
C VAL A 83 9.74 -13.74 1.04
N GLU A 84 8.72 -14.47 1.50
CA GLU A 84 7.41 -14.52 0.86
C GLU A 84 6.32 -14.37 1.92
N TRP A 85 5.30 -13.58 1.61
CA TRP A 85 4.11 -13.41 2.45
C TRP A 85 2.90 -13.10 1.56
N ASP A 86 1.84 -13.89 1.69
CA ASP A 86 0.57 -13.72 0.95
C ASP A 86 0.73 -13.49 -0.56
N GLY A 87 1.64 -14.24 -1.19
CA GLY A 87 1.90 -14.18 -2.63
C GLY A 87 2.82 -13.03 -3.07
N VAL A 88 3.22 -12.14 -2.16
CA VAL A 88 4.27 -11.14 -2.40
C VAL A 88 5.61 -11.73 -1.97
N SER A 89 6.61 -11.68 -2.85
CA SER A 89 7.97 -12.12 -2.52
C SER A 89 9.00 -11.04 -2.70
N VAL A 90 10.05 -11.07 -1.88
CA VAL A 90 11.16 -10.12 -1.92
C VAL A 90 12.50 -10.87 -1.88
N ASP A 91 13.33 -10.59 -2.88
CA ASP A 91 14.70 -11.08 -2.98
C ASP A 91 15.68 -10.16 -2.25
N SER A 92 16.64 -10.76 -1.55
CA SER A 92 17.75 -10.08 -0.87
C SER A 92 17.27 -8.97 0.07
N LEU A 93 16.37 -9.33 0.99
CA LEU A 93 15.79 -8.40 1.95
C LEU A 93 16.76 -8.13 3.09
N ARG A 94 17.10 -6.86 3.31
CA ARG A 94 17.76 -6.35 4.50
C ARG A 94 16.74 -5.65 5.35
N PHE A 95 16.76 -5.87 6.65
CA PHE A 95 15.90 -5.13 7.58
C PHE A 95 16.67 -4.70 8.82
N SER A 96 16.19 -3.60 9.41
CA SER A 96 16.57 -3.14 10.73
C SER A 96 15.34 -2.55 11.42
N LEU A 97 15.19 -2.84 12.70
CA LEU A 97 14.19 -2.28 13.59
C LEU A 97 14.91 -1.94 14.89
N ASP A 98 14.77 -0.70 15.34
CA ASP A 98 15.33 -0.24 16.61
C ASP A 98 14.25 0.57 17.32
N LYS A 99 13.85 0.09 18.48
CA LYS A 99 13.05 0.85 19.42
C LYS A 99 13.91 1.14 20.62
N THR A 100 14.11 2.43 20.85
CA THR A 100 14.79 2.94 22.03
C THR A 100 13.86 3.93 22.72
N MET A 101 13.56 3.70 24.00
CA MET A 101 12.59 4.47 24.78
C MET A 101 11.20 4.41 24.10
N ASP A 102 10.73 5.53 23.56
CA ASP A 102 9.40 5.66 23.00
C ASP A 102 9.39 5.66 21.46
N VAL A 103 10.57 5.77 20.84
CA VAL A 103 10.68 5.91 19.37
C VAL A 103 11.07 4.59 18.76
N LEU A 104 10.26 4.12 17.81
CA LEU A 104 10.54 2.99 16.95
C LEU A 104 11.01 3.49 15.59
N ALA A 105 12.23 3.15 15.18
CA ALA A 105 12.73 3.37 13.83
C ALA A 105 12.87 2.03 13.11
N PHE A 106 12.54 2.01 11.82
CA PHE A 106 12.69 0.81 11.01
C PHE A 106 13.10 1.14 9.58
N ALA A 107 13.74 0.16 8.94
CA ALA A 107 14.09 0.18 7.54
C ALA A 107 14.06 -1.25 6.98
N VAL A 108 13.53 -1.39 5.78
CA VAL A 108 13.48 -2.60 4.98
C VAL A 108 13.92 -2.23 3.58
N GLU A 109 14.87 -2.97 3.02
CA GLU A 109 15.39 -2.78 1.68
C GLU A 109 15.43 -4.12 0.97
N GLY A 110 14.93 -4.19 -0.26
CA GLY A 110 14.89 -5.40 -1.07
C GLY A 110 15.39 -5.15 -2.48
N HIS A 111 16.08 -6.13 -3.06
CA HIS A 111 16.58 -6.00 -4.43
C HIS A 111 15.44 -6.04 -5.45
N ARG A 112 14.51 -6.99 -5.28
CA ARG A 112 13.37 -7.19 -6.17
C ARG A 112 12.17 -7.66 -5.39
N GLY A 113 11.02 -7.02 -5.57
CA GLY A 113 9.73 -7.46 -5.07
C GLY A 113 8.85 -7.98 -6.20
N SER A 114 8.26 -9.16 -6.07
CA SER A 114 7.30 -9.73 -7.02
C SER A 114 5.89 -9.68 -6.44
N LEU A 115 4.94 -9.11 -7.18
CA LEU A 115 3.55 -8.89 -6.76
C LEU A 115 2.60 -9.92 -7.38
N SER A 116 2.91 -10.37 -8.59
CA SER A 116 2.16 -11.39 -9.34
C SER A 116 3.05 -11.95 -10.47
N PRO A 117 2.67 -13.05 -11.14
CA PRO A 117 3.45 -13.58 -12.26
C PRO A 117 3.72 -12.50 -13.33
N GLY A 118 4.99 -12.16 -13.55
CA GLY A 118 5.41 -11.13 -14.52
C GLY A 118 5.37 -9.69 -14.01
N THR A 119 4.83 -9.43 -12.82
CA THR A 119 4.78 -8.09 -12.20
C THR A 119 5.79 -7.98 -11.06
N PHE A 120 6.81 -7.13 -11.24
CA PHE A 120 7.85 -6.93 -10.23
C PHE A 120 8.29 -5.47 -10.14
N VAL A 121 8.88 -5.12 -9.00
CA VAL A 121 9.55 -3.86 -8.69
C VAL A 121 11.00 -4.13 -8.26
N ASN A 122 11.90 -3.19 -8.51
CA ASN A 122 13.33 -3.28 -8.20
C ASN A 122 13.75 -2.17 -7.23
N GLY A 123 14.74 -2.47 -6.38
CA GLY A 123 15.29 -1.54 -5.39
C GLY A 123 14.20 -0.97 -4.49
N VAL A 124 13.41 -1.86 -3.89
CA VAL A 124 12.31 -1.51 -3.00
C VAL A 124 12.90 -1.09 -1.66
N PHE A 125 12.40 -0.01 -1.09
CA PHE A 125 12.72 0.36 0.29
C PHE A 125 11.47 0.86 1.00
N LEU A 126 11.38 0.55 2.30
CA LEU A 126 10.40 1.06 3.23
C LEU A 126 11.16 1.47 4.49
N SER A 127 10.97 2.69 4.96
CA SER A 127 11.58 3.15 6.20
C SER A 127 10.64 4.07 6.94
N GLY A 128 10.82 4.18 8.25
CA GLY A 128 9.96 5.05 9.02
C GLY A 128 10.38 5.21 10.46
N LYS A 129 9.64 6.08 11.13
CA LYS A 129 9.70 6.30 12.57
C LYS A 129 8.28 6.35 13.12
N ALA A 130 8.07 5.73 14.27
CA ALA A 130 6.80 5.75 14.95
C ALA A 130 6.98 6.17 16.41
N TYR A 131 6.07 7.01 16.89
CA TYR A 131 6.04 7.54 18.26
C TYR A 131 4.62 8.03 18.56
N GLN A 132 4.04 7.62 19.70
CA GLN A 132 2.73 8.09 20.17
C GLN A 132 1.63 8.03 19.10
N ASP A 133 1.40 6.84 18.54
CA ASP A 133 0.40 6.60 17.48
C ASP A 133 0.68 7.28 16.12
N GLU A 134 1.68 8.16 16.03
CA GLU A 134 2.11 8.80 14.79
C GLU A 134 3.20 7.99 14.09
N VAL A 135 3.17 7.97 12.76
CA VAL A 135 4.17 7.29 11.92
C VAL A 135 4.60 8.16 10.76
N ASP A 136 5.89 8.46 10.68
CA ASP A 136 6.51 8.97 9.46
C ASP A 136 6.98 7.79 8.61
N LEU A 137 6.54 7.73 7.37
CA LEU A 137 6.83 6.64 6.43
C LEU A 137 7.44 7.16 5.15
N ARG A 138 8.41 6.43 4.62
CA ARG A 138 8.93 6.59 3.27
C ARG A 138 8.98 5.24 2.57
N LEU A 139 8.31 5.15 1.43
CA LEU A 139 8.25 3.96 0.57
C LEU A 139 8.79 4.34 -0.81
N GLY A 140 9.61 3.50 -1.41
CA GLY A 140 10.01 3.73 -2.80
C GLY A 140 10.52 2.51 -3.51
N TRP A 141 10.63 2.67 -4.83
CA TRP A 141 11.18 1.69 -5.75
C TRP A 141 11.85 2.39 -6.93
N THR A 142 12.87 1.76 -7.48
CA THR A 142 13.75 2.36 -8.50
C THR A 142 13.42 1.92 -9.92
N GLY A 143 12.62 0.87 -10.08
CA GLY A 143 12.18 0.36 -11.38
C GLY A 143 11.10 -0.71 -11.23
N SER A 144 10.45 -1.09 -12.33
CA SER A 144 9.46 -2.18 -12.35
C SER A 144 9.37 -2.84 -13.73
N SER A 145 8.66 -3.95 -13.83
CA SER A 145 8.35 -4.62 -15.10
C SER A 145 7.61 -3.72 -16.10
N HIS A 146 6.92 -2.69 -15.61
CA HIS A 146 6.18 -1.71 -16.40
C HIS A 146 6.91 -0.37 -16.51
N GLY A 147 8.19 -0.31 -16.11
CA GLY A 147 9.01 0.89 -16.16
C GLY A 147 8.54 1.98 -15.20
N THR A 148 8.05 1.61 -14.01
CA THR A 148 7.63 2.59 -12.99
C THR A 148 8.72 2.78 -11.93
N SER A 149 8.78 3.96 -11.34
CA SER A 149 9.61 4.29 -10.17
C SER A 149 8.90 5.31 -9.29
N GLY A 150 9.23 5.33 -8.00
CA GLY A 150 8.54 6.21 -7.06
C GLY A 150 9.26 6.36 -5.72
N ASP A 151 9.01 7.49 -5.08
CA ASP A 151 9.45 7.81 -3.72
C ASP A 151 8.32 8.58 -3.04
N LEU A 152 7.64 7.89 -2.14
CA LEU A 152 6.46 8.36 -1.44
C LEU A 152 6.82 8.65 0.00
N ARG A 153 6.35 9.78 0.51
CA ARG A 153 6.38 10.12 1.93
C ARG A 153 4.97 10.21 2.46
N MET A 154 4.73 9.59 3.59
CA MET A 154 3.42 9.56 4.22
C MET A 154 3.57 9.82 5.71
N ASN A 155 2.58 10.49 6.28
CA ASN A 155 2.42 10.60 7.73
C ASN A 155 1.16 9.83 8.11
N GLY A 156 1.22 9.00 9.13
CA GLY A 156 0.11 8.19 9.59
C GLY A 156 -0.24 8.50 11.04
N VAL A 157 -1.52 8.34 11.39
CA VAL A 157 -2.00 8.38 12.77
C VAL A 157 -2.88 7.15 13.00
N VAL A 158 -2.53 6.34 13.99
CA VAL A 158 -3.33 5.19 14.42
C VAL A 158 -4.36 5.66 15.44
N HIS A 159 -5.64 5.34 15.20
CA HIS A 159 -6.73 5.68 16.13
C HIS A 159 -7.31 4.46 16.83
N GLY A 160 -7.05 3.26 16.31
CA GLY A 160 -7.56 2.01 16.82
C GLY A 160 -7.12 0.82 15.96
N PRO A 161 -7.45 -0.42 16.36
CA PRO A 161 -7.07 -1.63 15.62
C PRO A 161 -7.48 -1.65 14.15
N GLU A 162 -8.63 -1.04 13.84
CA GLU A 162 -9.20 -1.02 12.49
C GLU A 162 -9.36 0.41 11.97
N ARG A 163 -8.83 1.44 12.66
CA ARG A 163 -9.02 2.84 12.27
C ARG A 163 -7.71 3.61 12.26
N PHE A 164 -7.34 4.16 11.11
CA PHE A 164 -6.11 4.94 10.96
C PHE A 164 -6.25 5.98 9.84
N GLU A 165 -5.48 7.07 9.95
CA GLU A 165 -5.38 8.12 8.95
C GLU A 165 -3.99 8.09 8.32
N VAL A 166 -3.91 8.31 7.01
CA VAL A 166 -2.66 8.42 6.25
C VAL A 166 -2.71 9.65 5.37
N ASP A 167 -1.74 10.54 5.53
CA ASP A 167 -1.50 11.70 4.69
C ASP A 167 -0.39 11.38 3.70
N LEU A 168 -0.72 11.26 2.42
CA LEU A 168 0.25 11.21 1.34
C LEU A 168 0.79 12.63 1.08
N LEU A 169 2.04 12.87 1.42
CA LEU A 169 2.71 14.15 1.19
C LEU A 169 2.94 14.39 -0.31
N PRO A 170 3.25 15.64 -0.73
CA PRO A 170 3.61 15.92 -2.11
C PRO A 170 4.72 15.00 -2.62
N SER A 171 4.47 14.34 -3.76
CA SER A 171 5.33 13.29 -4.29
C SER A 171 5.35 13.27 -5.83
N ASP A 172 6.44 12.71 -6.36
CA ASP A 172 6.67 12.49 -7.78
C ASP A 172 6.74 10.98 -8.04
N LEU A 173 5.92 10.49 -8.97
CA LEU A 173 5.83 9.10 -9.37
C LEU A 173 6.01 8.98 -10.88
N PHE A 174 6.97 8.18 -11.33
CA PHE A 174 7.06 7.82 -12.73
C PHE A 174 6.21 6.57 -12.99
N LEU A 175 5.11 6.72 -13.74
CA LEU A 175 4.18 5.62 -14.04
C LEU A 175 4.31 5.16 -15.50
N GLY A 176 5.53 4.87 -15.94
CA GLY A 176 5.87 4.32 -17.27
C GLY A 176 5.64 5.27 -18.46
N ARG A 177 4.65 6.15 -18.38
CA ARG A 177 4.22 7.10 -19.42
C ARG A 177 4.28 8.55 -18.94
N GLY A 178 5.23 8.86 -18.07
CA GLY A 178 5.49 10.21 -17.59
C GLY A 178 5.47 10.32 -16.08
N ASN A 179 5.76 11.52 -15.62
CA ASN A 179 5.93 11.85 -14.22
C ASN A 179 4.63 12.43 -13.66
N TRP A 180 3.96 11.65 -12.82
CA TRP A 180 2.77 12.02 -12.09
C TRP A 180 3.13 12.68 -10.77
N ARG A 181 2.42 13.75 -10.42
CA ARG A 181 2.66 14.51 -9.20
C ARG A 181 1.38 14.69 -8.43
N ASN A 182 1.44 14.53 -7.11
CA ASN A 182 0.52 15.23 -6.22
C ASN A 182 1.25 16.44 -5.63
N GLU A 183 0.72 17.63 -5.87
CA GLU A 183 1.34 18.87 -5.37
C GLU A 183 0.90 19.23 -3.95
N ARG A 184 -0.16 18.57 -3.45
CA ARG A 184 -0.77 18.80 -2.15
C ARG A 184 -0.93 17.48 -1.42
N THR A 185 -0.98 17.57 -0.09
CA THR A 185 -1.29 16.42 0.75
C THR A 185 -2.66 15.86 0.40
N ALA A 186 -2.73 14.55 0.21
CA ALA A 186 -3.98 13.81 0.08
C ALA A 186 -4.17 12.95 1.33
N SER A 187 -5.36 12.99 1.92
CA SER A 187 -5.65 12.30 3.18
C SER A 187 -6.54 11.08 2.94
N PHE A 188 -6.20 9.99 3.60
CA PHE A 188 -6.89 8.71 3.54
C PHE A 188 -7.30 8.34 4.97
N LEU A 189 -8.59 8.31 5.27
CA LEU A 189 -9.09 7.75 6.53
C LEU A 189 -9.61 6.36 6.24
N VAL A 190 -9.01 5.37 6.89
CA VAL A 190 -9.38 3.96 6.77
C VAL A 190 -10.10 3.55 8.05
N ASP A 191 -11.24 2.88 7.89
CA ASP A 191 -11.88 2.11 8.94
C ASP A 191 -12.21 0.68 8.46
N SER A 192 -12.92 -0.11 9.27
CA SER A 192 -13.25 -1.50 8.95
C SER A 192 -14.21 -1.66 7.76
N SER A 193 -14.91 -0.60 7.37
CA SER A 193 -15.93 -0.62 6.33
C SER A 193 -15.62 0.30 5.14
N SER A 194 -14.65 1.20 5.30
CA SER A 194 -14.43 2.23 4.31
C SER A 194 -13.02 2.82 4.23
N VAL A 195 -12.74 3.41 3.07
CA VAL A 195 -11.59 4.25 2.81
C VAL A 195 -12.08 5.59 2.27
N ARG A 196 -12.02 6.63 3.10
CA ARG A 196 -12.35 8.01 2.69
C ARG A 196 -11.12 8.71 2.14
N ILE A 197 -11.23 9.21 0.92
CA ILE A 197 -10.18 9.89 0.17
C ILE A 197 -10.51 11.38 0.08
N LYS A 198 -9.57 12.23 0.49
CA LYS A 198 -9.67 13.69 0.38
C LYS A 198 -8.49 14.27 -0.37
N GLY A 199 -8.77 15.05 -1.41
CA GLY A 199 -7.76 15.86 -2.08
C GLY A 199 -6.73 15.09 -2.92
N LEU A 200 -7.01 13.84 -3.32
CA LEU A 200 -6.12 13.11 -4.22
C LEU A 200 -6.18 13.74 -5.61
N HIS A 201 -5.11 14.43 -5.99
CA HIS A 201 -4.93 15.05 -7.29
C HIS A 201 -3.58 14.65 -7.88
N LEU A 202 -3.61 13.95 -9.01
CA LEU A 202 -2.44 13.50 -9.73
C LEU A 202 -2.37 14.23 -11.08
N ALA A 203 -1.23 14.86 -11.36
CA ALA A 203 -1.01 15.60 -12.60
C ALA A 203 0.23 15.11 -13.35
N ASN A 204 0.15 14.97 -14.67
CA ASN A 204 1.26 14.61 -15.56
C ASN A 204 1.20 15.46 -16.84
N GLY A 205 1.90 16.60 -16.80
CA GLY A 205 1.80 17.63 -17.84
C GLY A 205 0.39 18.25 -17.84
N ALA A 206 -0.31 18.15 -18.97
CA ALA A 206 -1.70 18.61 -19.09
C ALA A 206 -2.74 17.58 -18.60
N GLN A 207 -2.32 16.34 -18.28
CA GLN A 207 -3.22 15.30 -17.79
C GLN A 207 -3.49 15.51 -16.30
N GLN A 208 -4.76 15.42 -15.88
CA GLN A 208 -5.13 15.44 -14.46
C GLN A 208 -6.08 14.27 -14.14
N VAL A 209 -5.92 13.72 -12.95
CA VAL A 209 -6.84 12.79 -12.31
C VAL A 209 -7.11 13.30 -10.90
N ARG A 210 -8.38 13.47 -10.56
CA ARG A 210 -8.83 13.80 -9.20
C ARG A 210 -9.75 12.71 -8.69
N VAL A 211 -9.60 12.38 -7.42
CA VAL A 211 -10.42 11.39 -6.73
C VAL A 211 -10.78 11.94 -5.35
N GLU A 212 -12.07 11.88 -5.02
CA GLU A 212 -12.61 12.33 -3.74
C GLU A 212 -13.87 11.54 -3.38
N GLY A 213 -14.10 11.29 -2.10
CA GLY A 213 -15.25 10.53 -1.62
C GLY A 213 -14.80 9.31 -0.83
N GLU A 214 -15.52 8.20 -0.99
CA GLU A 214 -15.32 7.04 -0.12
C GLU A 214 -15.50 5.74 -0.90
N ILE A 215 -14.57 4.81 -0.70
CA ILE A 215 -14.74 3.40 -1.02
C ILE A 215 -15.45 2.82 0.20
N ASN A 216 -16.68 2.35 0.07
CA ASN A 216 -17.52 1.95 1.22
C ASN A 216 -18.31 0.67 0.88
N GLU A 217 -18.64 -0.12 1.91
CA GLU A 217 -19.56 -1.26 1.81
C GLU A 217 -21.01 -0.86 1.48
N ASP A 218 -21.42 0.37 1.82
CA ASP A 218 -22.70 0.95 1.40
C ASP A 218 -22.65 1.30 -0.10
N PRO A 219 -23.44 0.59 -0.95
CA PRO A 219 -23.42 0.76 -2.40
C PRO A 219 -24.00 2.10 -2.88
N THR A 220 -24.54 2.92 -1.97
CA THR A 220 -25.07 4.25 -2.28
C THR A 220 -24.06 5.37 -2.11
N ILE A 221 -22.91 5.09 -1.47
CA ILE A 221 -21.86 6.07 -1.24
C ILE A 221 -20.90 6.09 -2.44
N PRO A 222 -20.76 7.23 -3.15
CA PRO A 222 -19.91 7.30 -4.33
C PRO A 222 -18.45 7.60 -4.00
N LEU A 223 -17.57 7.05 -4.82
CA LEU A 223 -16.24 7.58 -5.09
C LEU A 223 -16.29 8.45 -6.35
N ALA A 224 -16.15 9.77 -6.20
CA ALA A 224 -16.14 10.70 -7.32
C ALA A 224 -14.76 10.78 -7.97
N PHE A 225 -14.73 10.93 -9.28
CA PHE A 225 -13.51 11.16 -10.04
C PHE A 225 -13.70 12.23 -11.12
N GLU A 226 -12.61 12.92 -11.43
CA GLU A 226 -12.52 13.88 -12.55
C GLU A 226 -11.25 13.57 -13.36
N LEU A 227 -11.40 13.54 -14.68
CA LEU A 227 -10.34 13.31 -15.64
C LEU A 227 -10.20 14.53 -16.54
N GLN A 228 -8.98 15.00 -16.73
CA GLN A 228 -8.67 16.04 -17.70
C GLN A 228 -7.60 15.55 -18.66
N GLY A 229 -7.96 15.38 -19.93
CA GLY A 229 -7.04 15.03 -21.00
C GLY A 229 -6.27 13.72 -20.79
N LEU A 230 -6.76 12.80 -19.96
CA LEU A 230 -6.07 11.56 -19.61
C LEU A 230 -5.85 10.72 -20.87
N ARG A 231 -4.60 10.40 -21.19
CA ARG A 231 -4.28 9.55 -22.34
C ARG A 231 -4.73 8.11 -22.09
N LEU A 232 -5.48 7.52 -23.02
CA LEU A 232 -6.03 6.17 -22.91
C LEU A 232 -4.94 5.09 -22.81
N GLU A 233 -3.74 5.38 -23.31
CA GLU A 233 -2.58 4.50 -23.20
C GLU A 233 -2.14 4.26 -21.75
N ASN A 234 -2.50 5.17 -20.83
CA ASN A 234 -2.26 4.97 -19.41
C ASN A 234 -3.09 3.80 -18.86
N LEU A 235 -4.25 3.50 -19.46
CA LEU A 235 -5.15 2.44 -18.98
C LEU A 235 -4.74 1.02 -19.39
N ARG A 236 -3.73 0.89 -20.27
CA ARG A 236 -3.27 -0.39 -20.81
C ARG A 236 -2.91 -1.45 -19.77
N PRO A 237 -2.31 -1.14 -18.61
CA PRO A 237 -2.02 -2.15 -17.59
C PRO A 237 -3.27 -2.86 -17.05
N TRP A 238 -4.46 -2.26 -17.21
CA TRP A 238 -5.73 -2.78 -16.67
C TRP A 238 -6.73 -3.22 -17.75
N LEU A 239 -6.38 -3.08 -19.04
CA LEU A 239 -7.27 -3.40 -20.16
C LEU A 239 -6.63 -4.41 -21.11
N ASP A 240 -7.32 -5.52 -21.33
CA ASP A 240 -6.98 -6.50 -22.36
C ASP A 240 -7.48 -6.05 -23.75
N GLY A 241 -6.79 -6.52 -24.80
CA GLY A 241 -7.21 -6.36 -26.18
C GLY A 241 -6.42 -5.29 -26.97
N PRO A 242 -6.98 -4.76 -28.06
CA PRO A 242 -6.28 -3.81 -28.91
C PRO A 242 -6.00 -2.51 -28.16
N GLY A 243 -4.81 -1.95 -28.38
CA GLY A 243 -4.40 -0.72 -27.73
C GLY A 243 -5.37 0.44 -28.01
N LEU A 244 -5.84 1.08 -26.95
CA LEU A 244 -6.63 2.31 -27.05
C LEU A 244 -5.70 3.52 -27.09
N HIS A 245 -6.07 4.50 -27.91
CA HIS A 245 -5.36 5.76 -28.12
C HIS A 245 -6.34 6.91 -28.15
N GLY A 246 -5.89 8.10 -27.74
CA GLY A 246 -6.73 9.30 -27.60
C GLY A 246 -6.69 9.83 -26.17
N SER A 247 -7.48 10.86 -25.89
CA SER A 247 -7.56 11.45 -24.55
C SER A 247 -8.99 11.49 -24.04
N VAL A 248 -9.20 11.08 -22.79
CA VAL A 248 -10.49 11.16 -22.10
C VAL A 248 -10.52 12.31 -21.10
N SER A 249 -11.61 13.07 -21.11
CA SER A 249 -11.93 14.09 -20.11
C SER A 249 -13.37 13.93 -19.64
N GLY A 250 -13.66 14.35 -18.42
CA GLY A 250 -15.01 14.29 -17.87
C GLY A 250 -15.00 13.92 -16.40
N GLN A 251 -16.17 13.57 -15.88
CA GLN A 251 -16.36 13.29 -14.47
C GLN A 251 -17.29 12.11 -14.27
N GLY A 252 -17.19 11.46 -13.12
CA GLY A 252 -18.08 10.36 -12.79
C GLY A 252 -18.04 9.99 -11.32
N ARG A 253 -18.83 8.98 -11.01
CA ARG A 253 -18.96 8.38 -9.68
C ARG A 253 -18.95 6.88 -9.84
N ALA A 254 -18.04 6.23 -9.12
CA ALA A 254 -18.02 4.79 -8.94
C ALA A 254 -18.71 4.44 -7.63
N PHE A 255 -19.38 3.29 -7.59
CA PHE A 255 -20.16 2.81 -6.46
C PHE A 255 -19.93 1.32 -6.27
N ASP A 256 -20.20 0.84 -5.05
CA ASP A 256 -20.15 -0.58 -4.68
C ASP A 256 -18.88 -1.32 -5.13
N PRO A 257 -17.67 -0.81 -4.81
CA PRO A 257 -16.42 -1.43 -5.24
C PRO A 257 -16.17 -2.82 -4.61
N TYR A 258 -16.84 -3.14 -3.51
CA TYR A 258 -16.72 -4.44 -2.82
C TYR A 258 -17.76 -5.48 -3.28
N GLY A 259 -18.86 -5.04 -3.91
CA GLY A 259 -19.96 -5.88 -4.37
C GLY A 259 -20.04 -5.99 -5.88
N ALA A 260 -20.99 -5.28 -6.50
CA ALA A 260 -21.19 -5.23 -7.93
C ALA A 260 -20.90 -3.81 -8.45
N PRO A 261 -19.62 -3.50 -8.77
CA PRO A 261 -19.19 -2.17 -9.16
C PRO A 261 -20.05 -1.59 -10.29
N TYR A 262 -20.48 -0.35 -10.10
CA TYR A 262 -21.10 0.42 -11.17
C TYR A 262 -20.57 1.85 -11.22
N VAL A 263 -20.52 2.39 -12.44
CA VAL A 263 -20.00 3.73 -12.71
C VAL A 263 -21.03 4.54 -13.45
N LEU A 264 -21.31 5.74 -12.95
CA LEU A 264 -22.08 6.78 -13.63
C LEU A 264 -21.11 7.87 -14.05
N SER A 265 -20.97 8.13 -15.35
CA SER A 265 -19.99 9.10 -15.84
C SER A 265 -20.44 9.81 -17.10
N GLU A 266 -19.98 11.04 -17.25
CA GLU A 266 -20.07 11.84 -18.48
C GLU A 266 -18.65 12.04 -18.99
N LEU A 267 -18.28 11.31 -20.05
CA LEU A 267 -16.94 11.29 -20.58
C LEU A 267 -16.93 11.73 -22.05
N ARG A 268 -15.93 12.54 -22.39
CA ARG A 268 -15.57 12.88 -23.76
C ARG A 268 -14.22 12.28 -24.09
N VAL A 269 -14.15 11.55 -25.19
CA VAL A 269 -12.93 10.99 -25.75
C VAL A 269 -12.62 11.72 -27.05
N ASP A 270 -11.46 12.35 -27.10
CA ASP A 270 -10.96 13.04 -28.28
C ASP A 270 -10.00 12.11 -29.05
N SER A 271 -10.19 12.02 -30.36
CA SER A 271 -9.33 11.28 -31.31
C SER A 271 -9.14 9.80 -30.96
N LEU A 272 -10.22 9.09 -30.61
CA LEU A 272 -10.15 7.66 -30.30
C LEU A 272 -9.63 6.86 -31.50
N SER A 273 -8.67 5.98 -31.26
CA SER A 273 -8.37 4.87 -32.16
C SER A 273 -8.18 3.55 -31.41
N VAL A 274 -8.58 2.46 -32.06
CA VAL A 274 -8.52 1.10 -31.53
C VAL A 274 -7.52 0.31 -32.38
N GLY A 275 -6.35 0.02 -31.82
CA GLY A 275 -5.21 -0.45 -32.57
C GLY A 275 -4.81 0.58 -33.64
N THR A 276 -4.89 0.21 -34.91
CA THR A 276 -4.61 1.10 -36.05
C THR A 276 -5.85 1.75 -36.65
N LYS A 277 -7.04 1.44 -36.14
CA LYS A 277 -8.31 1.87 -36.73
C LYS A 277 -8.80 3.16 -36.05
N PRO A 278 -8.89 4.30 -36.77
CA PRO A 278 -9.47 5.51 -36.21
C PRO A 278 -10.98 5.34 -36.01
N VAL A 279 -11.47 5.82 -34.87
CA VAL A 279 -12.90 5.85 -34.52
C VAL A 279 -13.41 7.30 -34.55
N GLY A 280 -12.66 8.25 -33.98
CA GLY A 280 -13.01 9.67 -33.93
C GLY A 280 -13.33 10.16 -32.52
N ASP A 281 -14.04 11.27 -32.42
CA ASP A 281 -14.44 11.86 -31.14
C ASP A 281 -15.74 11.22 -30.64
N LEU A 282 -15.79 10.87 -29.35
CA LEU A 282 -16.96 10.29 -28.71
C LEU A 282 -17.34 11.11 -27.48
N ALA A 283 -18.63 11.30 -27.27
CA ALA A 283 -19.19 11.72 -26.00
C ALA A 283 -20.17 10.64 -25.54
N PHE A 284 -20.07 10.20 -24.31
CA PHE A 284 -20.99 9.21 -23.77
C PHE A 284 -21.29 9.46 -22.30
N ALA A 285 -22.57 9.36 -21.96
CA ALA A 285 -22.99 9.07 -20.61
C ALA A 285 -22.97 7.54 -20.46
N ALA A 286 -21.99 7.01 -19.72
CA ALA A 286 -21.87 5.59 -19.46
C ALA A 286 -22.47 5.26 -18.10
N THR A 287 -23.41 4.32 -18.10
CA THR A 287 -23.68 3.48 -16.93
C THR A 287 -23.01 2.14 -17.19
N TRP A 288 -21.93 1.85 -16.46
CA TRP A 288 -21.34 0.51 -16.44
C TRP A 288 -21.84 -0.22 -15.20
N ASN A 289 -22.35 -1.44 -15.35
CA ASN A 289 -22.75 -2.30 -14.24
C ASN A 289 -22.09 -3.67 -14.41
N GLU A 290 -21.15 -4.01 -13.53
CA GLU A 290 -20.43 -5.29 -13.61
C GLU A 290 -21.37 -6.50 -13.41
N GLY A 291 -22.37 -6.37 -12.54
CA GLY A 291 -23.40 -7.39 -12.31
C GLY A 291 -24.23 -7.72 -13.56
N GLN A 292 -24.34 -6.78 -14.50
CA GLN A 292 -25.04 -6.98 -15.78
C GLN A 292 -24.10 -7.17 -16.98
N ARG A 293 -22.78 -6.93 -16.82
CA ARG A 293 -21.78 -6.88 -17.91
C ARG A 293 -22.24 -6.05 -19.11
N ALA A 294 -22.97 -4.97 -18.85
CA ALA A 294 -23.57 -4.12 -19.86
C ALA A 294 -23.07 -2.68 -19.70
N ILE A 295 -22.69 -2.07 -20.83
CA ILE A 295 -22.55 -0.61 -20.92
C ILE A 295 -23.86 -0.10 -21.49
N ASP A 296 -24.60 0.68 -20.71
CA ASP A 296 -25.68 1.50 -21.27
C ASP A 296 -25.07 2.85 -21.68
N VAL A 297 -25.14 3.14 -22.97
CA VAL A 297 -24.62 4.37 -23.56
C VAL A 297 -25.81 5.20 -23.99
N ASN A 298 -26.04 6.29 -23.27
CA ASN A 298 -26.94 7.34 -23.75
C ASN A 298 -26.09 8.40 -24.46
N GLY A 299 -26.39 8.61 -25.74
CA GLY A 299 -25.72 9.57 -26.63
C GLY A 299 -26.72 10.47 -27.34
#